data_AF-A0A222LC01-F1
#
_entry.id   AF-A0A222LC01-F1
#
_cell.length_a   1.000
_cell.length_b   1.000
_cell.length_c   1.000
_cell.angle_alpha   90.00
_cell.angle_beta   90.00
_cell.angle_gamma   90.00
#
_symmetry.space_group_name_H-M   'P 1'
#
loop_
_entity.id
_entity.type
_entity.pdbx_description
1 polymer ?
#
loop_
_entity_poly.entity_id
_entity_poly.type
_entity_poly.pdbx_seq_one_letter_code
_entity_poly.pdbx_strand_id
1 'polypeptide(L)'
;MVTVAEIRLTWLPLQNGTFCAMLGIHEVAFVMKRQAMSDWAWRISHCNGTGETGFRYAPTLEGAKAEVLAGIQEWFRQAGFQ
;
A
#
# COMPACT_ATOMS: atom_id res chain seq x y z
N MET A 1 3.10 -4.54 22.43
CA MET A 1 3.53 -3.32 21.73
C MET A 1 3.73 -3.75 20.28
N VAL A 2 3.01 -3.16 19.32
CA VAL A 2 3.18 -3.55 17.90
C VAL A 2 4.48 -2.93 17.43
N THR A 3 5.40 -3.75 16.92
CA THR A 3 6.60 -3.20 16.30
C THR A 3 6.35 -2.88 14.83
N VAL A 4 6.91 -1.79 14.31
CA VAL A 4 6.69 -1.38 12.90
C VAL A 4 7.16 -2.47 11.92
N ALA A 5 8.20 -3.21 12.28
CA ALA A 5 8.71 -4.34 11.52
C ALA A 5 7.73 -5.54 11.42
N GLU A 6 6.82 -5.67 12.38
CA GLU A 6 5.79 -6.71 12.42
C GLU A 6 4.52 -6.35 11.65
N ILE A 7 4.41 -5.12 11.13
CA ILE A 7 3.28 -4.74 10.30
C ILE A 7 3.23 -5.66 9.07
N ARG A 8 2.07 -6.30 8.89
CA ARG A 8 1.75 -7.16 7.76
C ARG A 8 0.46 -6.68 7.14
N LEU A 9 0.46 -6.58 5.81
CA LEU A 9 -0.73 -6.29 5.03
C LEU A 9 -1.29 -7.59 4.47
N THR A 10 -2.59 -7.76 4.58
CA THR A 10 -3.31 -8.79 3.84
C THR A 10 -3.71 -8.22 2.49
N TRP A 11 -3.37 -8.91 1.42
CA TRP A 11 -3.69 -8.49 0.05
C TRP A 11 -4.92 -9.22 -0.44
N LEU A 12 -6.04 -8.50 -0.57
CA LEU A 12 -7.27 -9.04 -1.12
C LEU A 12 -7.31 -8.81 -2.64
N PRO A 13 -7.31 -9.87 -3.47
CA PRO A 13 -7.51 -9.70 -4.89
C PRO A 13 -8.93 -9.21 -5.17
N LEU A 14 -9.03 -8.19 -6.01
CA LEU A 14 -10.26 -7.66 -6.57
C LEU A 14 -10.30 -7.96 -8.08
N GLN A 15 -11.28 -7.39 -8.78
CA GLN A 15 -11.41 -7.58 -10.22
C GLN A 15 -10.29 -6.85 -11.00
N ASN A 16 -10.07 -7.28 -12.25
CA ASN A 16 -9.22 -6.61 -13.24
C ASN A 16 -7.75 -6.41 -12.81
N GLY A 17 -7.20 -7.31 -12.01
CA GLY A 17 -5.81 -7.21 -11.54
C GLY A 17 -5.61 -6.08 -10.54
N THR A 18 -6.65 -5.76 -9.77
CA THR A 18 -6.59 -4.85 -8.62
C THR A 18 -6.43 -5.66 -7.34
N PHE A 19 -5.67 -5.12 -6.39
CA PHE A 19 -5.48 -5.65 -5.07
C PHE A 19 -5.74 -4.56 -4.04
N CYS A 20 -6.49 -4.90 -3.00
CA CYS A 20 -6.69 -4.04 -1.84
C CYS A 20 -5.74 -4.48 -0.72
N ALA A 21 -5.05 -3.53 -0.12
CA ALA A 21 -4.20 -3.77 1.05
C ALA A 21 -5.03 -3.54 2.32
N MET A 22 -5.07 -4.56 3.17
CA MET A 22 -5.78 -4.55 4.44
C MET A 22 -4.80 -4.58 5.60
N LEU A 23 -4.99 -3.68 6.57
CA LEU A 23 -4.36 -3.76 7.89
C LEU A 23 -5.43 -4.19 8.90
N GLY A 24 -5.39 -5.47 9.29
CA GLY A 24 -6.51 -6.08 10.01
C GLY A 24 -7.77 -6.06 9.14
N ILE A 25 -8.84 -5.42 9.63
CA ILE A 25 -10.12 -5.26 8.90
C ILE A 25 -10.21 -3.95 8.11
N HIS A 26 -9.19 -3.10 8.16
CA HIS A 26 -9.22 -1.77 7.55
C HIS A 26 -8.50 -1.75 6.21
N GLU A 27 -9.17 -1.24 5.19
CA GLU A 27 -8.55 -0.91 3.91
C GLU A 27 -7.60 0.29 4.08
N VAL A 28 -6.38 0.15 3.56
CA VAL A 28 -5.35 1.19 3.67
C VAL A 28 -4.73 1.57 2.32
N ALA A 29 -4.78 0.71 1.30
CA ALA A 29 -4.22 1.02 -0.01
C ALA A 29 -4.83 0.19 -1.16
N PHE A 30 -4.57 0.62 -2.39
CA PHE A 30 -4.87 -0.13 -3.61
C PHE A 30 -3.64 -0.26 -4.50
N VAL A 31 -3.54 -1.38 -5.21
CA VAL A 31 -2.57 -1.63 -6.27
C VAL A 31 -3.31 -2.17 -7.50
N MET A 32 -3.14 -1.56 -8.67
CA MET A 32 -3.90 -1.85 -9.88
C MET A 32 -2.96 -2.06 -11.07
N LYS A 33 -3.19 -3.13 -11.84
CA LYS A 33 -2.47 -3.34 -13.10
C LYS A 33 -2.93 -2.35 -14.17
N ARG A 34 -2.01 -1.58 -14.76
CA ARG A 34 -2.31 -0.73 -15.91
C ARG A 34 -2.08 -1.49 -17.22
N GLN A 35 -3.16 -2.00 -17.79
CA GLN A 35 -3.10 -2.86 -18.99
C GLN A 35 -2.36 -2.22 -20.17
N ALA A 36 -2.50 -0.91 -20.38
CA ALA A 36 -1.87 -0.20 -21.49
C ALA A 36 -0.36 0.04 -21.31
N MET A 37 0.14 0.08 -20.06
CA MET A 37 1.52 0.49 -19.73
C MET A 37 2.35 -0.68 -19.19
N SER A 38 1.75 -1.85 -18.97
CA SER A 38 2.35 -3.05 -18.37
C SER A 38 2.99 -2.83 -16.99
N ASP A 39 2.62 -1.77 -16.29
CA ASP A 39 3.10 -1.44 -14.94
C ASP A 39 1.93 -1.38 -13.94
N TRP A 40 2.24 -0.99 -12.70
CA TRP A 40 1.31 -1.05 -11.56
C TRP A 40 1.13 0.32 -10.95
N ALA A 41 -0.12 0.80 -10.92
CA ALA A 41 -0.48 2.01 -10.19
C ALA A 41 -0.84 1.65 -8.75
N TRP A 42 -0.41 2.44 -7.78
CA TRP A 42 -0.76 2.23 -6.37
C TRP A 42 -1.08 3.53 -5.67
N ARG A 43 -1.89 3.47 -4.61
CA ARG A 43 -2.18 4.60 -3.73
C ARG A 43 -2.43 4.12 -2.31
N ILE A 44 -1.99 4.89 -1.31
CA ILE A 44 -2.37 4.70 0.09
C ILE A 44 -3.57 5.61 0.36
N SER A 45 -4.72 5.03 0.70
CA SER A 45 -5.98 5.76 0.91
C SER A 45 -6.10 6.30 2.33
N HIS A 46 -5.59 5.55 3.31
CA HIS A 46 -5.66 5.83 4.73
C HIS A 46 -4.29 5.45 5.31
N CYS A 47 -3.64 6.34 6.06
CA CYS A 47 -2.24 6.20 6.57
C CYS A 47 -1.11 6.61 5.59
N ASN A 48 -1.28 7.64 4.74
CA ASN A 48 -0.20 8.12 3.86
C ASN A 48 0.71 9.20 4.48
N GLY A 49 0.31 9.82 5.60
CA GLY A 49 1.07 10.87 6.31
C GLY A 49 1.23 12.21 5.58
N THR A 50 1.08 12.24 4.25
CA THR A 50 1.44 13.38 3.40
C THR A 50 0.23 14.09 2.80
N GLY A 51 -0.99 13.54 2.93
CA GLY A 51 -2.18 14.07 2.25
C GLY A 51 -2.15 13.88 0.73
N GLU A 52 -1.10 13.25 0.17
CA GLU A 52 -1.01 12.93 -1.25
C GLU A 52 -1.91 11.75 -1.62
N THR A 53 -2.98 12.04 -2.35
CA THR A 53 -3.97 11.03 -2.77
C THR A 53 -3.77 10.54 -4.20
N GLY A 54 -2.73 11.03 -4.88
CA GLY A 54 -2.40 10.68 -6.25
C GLY A 54 -1.87 9.25 -6.39
N PHE A 55 -2.05 8.68 -7.58
CA PHE A 55 -1.43 7.39 -7.92
C PHE A 55 0.07 7.53 -8.12
N ARG A 56 0.81 6.60 -7.52
CA ARG A 56 2.22 6.34 -7.77
C ARG A 56 2.34 5.05 -8.60
N TYR A 57 3.53 4.80 -9.15
CA TYR A 57 3.71 3.74 -10.14
C TYR A 57 4.96 2.92 -9.87
N ALA A 58 4.85 1.61 -10.05
CA ALA A 58 5.96 0.67 -9.95
C ALA A 58 5.93 -0.32 -11.14
N PRO A 59 7.09 -0.81 -11.59
CA PRO A 59 7.17 -1.71 -12.75
C PRO A 59 6.58 -3.10 -12.46
N THR A 60 6.54 -3.53 -11.20
CA THR A 60 6.05 -4.86 -10.80
C THR A 60 5.05 -4.78 -9.67
N LEU A 61 4.20 -5.81 -9.56
CA LEU A 61 3.24 -5.94 -8.47
C LEU A 61 3.95 -5.94 -7.11
N GLU A 62 5.01 -6.73 -6.98
CA GLU A 62 5.76 -6.85 -5.73
C GLU A 62 6.47 -5.54 -5.37
N GLY A 63 6.96 -4.77 -6.37
CA GLY A 63 7.46 -3.42 -6.15
C GLY A 63 6.39 -2.48 -5.60
N ALA A 64 5.21 -2.45 -6.24
CA ALA A 64 4.08 -1.63 -5.77
C ALA A 64 3.66 -2.02 -4.34
N LYS A 65 3.57 -3.31 -4.02
CA LYS A 65 3.23 -3.79 -2.67
C LYS A 65 4.29 -3.40 -1.63
N ALA A 66 5.57 -3.49 -1.99
CA ALA A 66 6.67 -3.11 -1.11
C ALA A 66 6.67 -1.61 -0.81
N GLU A 67 6.43 -0.76 -1.82
CA GLU A 67 6.31 0.69 -1.64
C GLU A 67 5.10 1.06 -0.75
N VAL A 68 3.96 0.39 -0.94
CA VAL A 68 2.78 0.55 -0.06
C VAL A 68 3.13 0.19 1.39
N LEU A 69 3.77 -0.96 1.63
CA LEU A 69 4.16 -1.38 2.97
C LEU A 69 5.13 -0.39 3.61
N ALA A 70 6.13 0.08 2.86
CA ALA A 70 7.09 1.06 3.34
C ALA A 70 6.43 2.38 3.74
N GLY A 71 5.48 2.87 2.93
CA GLY A 71 4.72 4.09 3.23
C GLY A 71 3.87 3.95 4.50
N ILE A 72 3.20 2.81 4.68
CA ILE A 72 2.42 2.56 5.90
C ILE A 72 3.33 2.42 7.13
N GLN A 73 4.44 1.69 7.02
CA GLN A 73 5.41 1.58 8.10
C GLN A 73 5.97 2.95 8.51
N GLU A 74 6.27 3.80 7.54
CA GLU A 74 6.75 5.16 7.78
C GLU A 74 5.69 6.01 8.48
N TRP A 75 4.42 5.89 8.10
CA TRP A 75 3.32 6.56 8.80
C TRP A 75 3.23 6.13 10.27
N PHE A 76 3.38 4.84 10.57
CA PHE A 76 3.43 4.36 11.96
C PHE A 76 4.65 4.90 12.72
N ARG A 77 5.83 5.00 12.09
CA ARG A 77 7.00 5.64 12.73
C ARG A 77 6.74 7.10 13.07
N GLN A 78 6.14 7.84 12.16
CA GLN A 78 5.78 9.25 12.38
C GLN A 78 4.74 9.41 13.49
N ALA A 79 3.88 8.40 13.70
CA ALA A 79 2.95 8.34 14.82
C ALA A 79 3.59 7.89 16.16
N GLY A 80 4.90 7.62 16.19
CA GLY A 80 5.66 7.28 17.40
C GLY A 80 5.77 5.79 17.72
N PHE A 81 5.38 4.91 16.78
CA PHE A 81 5.59 3.46 16.91
C PHE A 81 7.02 3.08 16.50
N GLN A 82 7.60 2.07 17.16
CA GLN A 82 8.97 1.57 16.91
C GLN A 82 8.95 0.23 16.18
#